data_AF-A0A1I2M5V2-F1
#
_entry.id   AF-A0A1I2M5V2-F1
#
_cell.length_a   1.000
_cell.length_b   1.000
_cell.length_c   1.000
_cell.angle_alpha   90.00
_cell.angle_beta   90.00
_cell.angle_gamma   90.00
#
_symmetry.space_group_name_H-M   'P 1'
#
loop_
_entity.id
_entity.type
_entity.pdbx_description
1 polymer ?
#
loop_
_entity_poly.entity_id
_entity_poly.type
_entity_poly.pdbx_seq_one_letter_code
_entity_poly.pdbx_strand_id
1 'polypeptide(L)'
;MYKLKTKKNDESVLAFIETVDKPKKREDTYQLLDIFTETTRCEAKMWGSSMIGFGSYHYTYASGHEGEAPLVGFSPRKAKISLYFSLGEPRREELLKKLGKHTTGKPVFISIE
;
A
#
# COMPACT_ATOMS: atom_id res chain seq x y z
N MET A 1 -3.31 -24.19 9.71
CA MET A 1 -4.31 -23.42 8.93
C MET A 1 -3.73 -22.02 8.68
N TYR A 2 -3.57 -21.61 7.41
CA TYR A 2 -3.04 -20.27 7.09
C TYR A 2 -4.13 -19.22 7.27
N LYS A 3 -3.86 -18.16 8.05
CA LYS A 3 -4.77 -17.02 8.24
C LYS A 3 -4.17 -15.80 7.57
N LEU A 4 -4.90 -15.23 6.61
CA LEU A 4 -4.50 -14.00 5.93
C LEU A 4 -4.41 -12.85 6.95
N LYS A 5 -3.22 -12.24 7.07
CA LYS A 5 -2.95 -11.16 8.04
C LYS A 5 -3.39 -9.78 7.54
N THR A 6 -3.35 -9.58 6.23
CA THR A 6 -3.74 -8.32 5.58
C THR A 6 -5.20 -8.42 5.17
N LYS A 7 -6.10 -7.87 5.98
CA LYS A 7 -7.53 -7.80 5.69
C LYS A 7 -8.03 -6.41 6.00
N LYS A 8 -8.97 -5.91 5.19
CA LYS A 8 -9.68 -4.66 5.47
C LYS A 8 -10.29 -4.73 6.87
N ASN A 9 -10.18 -3.65 7.63
CA ASN A 9 -10.77 -3.52 8.97
C ASN A 9 -11.27 -2.07 9.18
N ASP A 10 -11.88 -1.84 10.34
CA ASP A 10 -12.51 -0.56 10.70
C ASP A 10 -11.58 0.35 11.53
N GLU A 11 -10.27 0.06 11.55
CA GLU A 11 -9.30 0.93 12.22
C GLU A 11 -9.20 2.29 11.49
N SER A 12 -9.03 3.36 12.27
CA SER A 12 -8.93 4.71 11.70
C SER A 12 -7.58 4.92 11.02
N VAL A 13 -7.63 5.25 9.72
CA VAL A 13 -6.44 5.60 8.93
C VAL A 13 -5.69 6.78 9.55
N LEU A 14 -6.39 7.85 9.92
CA LEU A 14 -5.77 9.04 10.51
C LEU A 14 -5.12 8.73 11.86
N ALA A 15 -5.81 7.95 12.72
CA ALA A 15 -5.24 7.53 13.99
C ALA A 15 -3.98 6.68 13.79
N PHE A 16 -3.97 5.79 12.79
CA PHE A 16 -2.77 5.02 12.43
C PHE A 16 -1.62 5.92 11.97
N ILE A 17 -1.89 6.94 11.15
CA ILE A 17 -0.85 7.88 10.70
C ILE A 17 -0.22 8.60 11.90
N GLU A 18 -1.02 8.99 12.90
CA GLU A 18 -0.49 9.61 14.12
C GLU A 18 0.42 8.70 14.95
N THR A 19 0.31 7.37 14.80
CA THR A 19 1.24 6.42 15.44
C THR A 19 2.62 6.35 14.77
N VAL A 20 2.81 6.99 13.62
CA VAL A 20 4.11 7.00 12.93
C VAL A 20 5.10 7.87 13.72
N ASP A 21 6.10 7.22 14.33
CA ASP A 21 7.06 7.85 15.26
C ASP A 21 7.81 9.07 14.69
N LYS A 22 8.25 8.98 13.43
CA LYS A 22 9.11 10.01 12.82
C LYS A 22 8.26 11.12 12.22
N PRO A 23 8.38 12.39 12.66
CA PRO A 23 7.54 13.49 12.17
C PRO A 23 7.57 13.65 10.66
N LYS A 24 8.76 13.60 10.04
CA LYS A 24 8.90 13.70 8.59
C LYS A 24 8.20 12.56 7.85
N LYS A 25 8.31 11.33 8.36
CA LYS A 25 7.62 10.18 7.78
C LYS A 25 6.11 10.29 7.92
N ARG A 26 5.61 10.83 9.04
CA ARG A 26 4.19 11.10 9.24
C ARG A 26 3.66 12.11 8.22
N GLU A 27 4.39 13.19 8.01
CA GLU A 27 4.09 14.18 6.96
C GLU A 27 4.06 13.53 5.57
N ASP A 28 5.08 12.75 5.22
CA ASP A 28 5.12 12.03 3.93
C ASP A 28 3.97 11.01 3.80
N THR A 29 3.53 10.43 4.92
CA THR A 29 2.38 9.51 4.98
C THR A 29 1.07 10.24 4.71
N TYR A 30 0.91 11.47 5.21
CA TYR A 30 -0.22 12.34 4.87
C TYR A 30 -0.20 12.74 3.39
N GLN A 31 0.95 13.14 2.85
CA GLN A 31 1.07 13.47 1.43
C GLN A 31 0.70 12.29 0.53
N LEU A 32 1.13 11.06 0.90
CA LEU A 32 0.73 9.86 0.16
C LEU A 32 -0.76 9.55 0.30
N LEU A 33 -1.36 9.80 1.46
CA LEU A 33 -2.81 9.66 1.64
C LEU A 33 -3.56 10.56 0.65
N ASP A 34 -3.14 11.82 0.52
CA ASP A 34 -3.75 12.79 -0.41
C ASP A 34 -3.57 12.36 -1.86
N ILE A 35 -2.33 12.04 -2.28
CA ILE A 35 -2.01 11.62 -3.65
C ILE A 35 -2.84 10.40 -4.06
N PHE A 36 -2.92 9.38 -3.19
CA PHE A 36 -3.67 8.16 -3.50
C PHE A 36 -5.17 8.42 -3.50
N THR A 37 -5.70 9.20 -2.56
CA THR A 37 -7.12 9.56 -2.52
C THR A 37 -7.53 10.33 -3.78
N GLU A 38 -6.74 11.32 -4.19
CA GLU A 38 -7.02 12.12 -5.38
C GLU A 38 -6.93 11.28 -6.65
N THR A 39 -5.87 10.49 -6.79
CA THR A 39 -5.62 9.70 -8.00
C THR A 39 -6.63 8.57 -8.16
N THR A 40 -6.96 7.85 -7.08
CA THR A 40 -7.83 6.67 -7.14
C THR A 40 -9.31 6.99 -6.98
N ARG A 41 -9.65 8.17 -6.43
CA ARG A 41 -11.01 8.55 -6.01
C ARG A 41 -11.65 7.55 -5.03
N CYS A 42 -10.84 6.72 -4.38
CA CYS A 42 -11.30 5.74 -3.40
C CYS A 42 -11.08 6.25 -1.99
N GLU A 43 -11.96 5.85 -1.07
CA GLU A 43 -11.74 6.06 0.36
C GLU A 43 -10.58 5.17 0.85
N ALA A 44 -9.68 5.73 1.63
CA ALA A 44 -8.62 4.99 2.30
C ALA A 44 -9.20 4.08 3.40
N LYS A 45 -8.76 2.82 3.45
CA LYS A 45 -9.08 1.88 4.53
C LYS A 45 -7.82 1.26 5.11
N MET A 46 -7.88 0.88 6.37
CA MET A 46 -6.82 0.10 7.00
C MET A 46 -6.89 -1.36 6.55
N TRP A 47 -5.72 -1.95 6.29
CA TRP A 47 -5.54 -3.35 5.90
C TRP A 47 -4.51 -4.02 6.81
N GLY A 48 -5.00 -4.94 7.65
CA GLY A 48 -4.22 -5.46 8.77
C GLY A 48 -3.75 -4.32 9.68
N SER A 49 -2.57 -4.47 10.28
CA SER A 49 -2.07 -3.52 11.29
C SER A 49 -1.15 -2.42 10.75
N SER A 50 -0.88 -2.36 9.44
CA SER A 50 0.22 -1.52 8.93
C SER A 50 0.12 -1.07 7.47
N MET A 51 -1.03 -1.24 6.83
CA MET A 51 -1.22 -0.84 5.43
C MET A 51 -2.45 0.04 5.30
N ILE A 52 -2.31 1.10 4.52
CA ILE A 52 -3.41 1.93 4.04
C ILE A 52 -3.66 1.51 2.59
N GLY A 53 -4.87 1.08 2.29
CA GLY A 53 -5.26 0.55 0.98
C GLY A 53 -6.46 1.28 0.40
N PHE A 54 -6.54 1.29 -0.94
CA PHE A 54 -7.53 2.01 -1.73
C PHE A 54 -8.18 1.06 -2.72
N GLY A 55 -9.51 1.04 -2.72
CA GLY A 55 -10.30 0.05 -3.46
C GLY A 55 -10.01 -1.39 -3.01
N SER A 56 -10.67 -2.36 -3.65
CA SER A 56 -10.41 -3.78 -3.39
C SER A 56 -10.77 -4.66 -4.57
N TYR A 57 -10.11 -5.81 -4.68
CA TYR A 57 -10.48 -6.88 -5.58
C TYR A 57 -10.50 -8.22 -4.83
N HIS A 58 -11.36 -9.12 -5.29
CA HIS A 58 -11.37 -10.51 -4.85
C HIS A 58 -10.48 -11.32 -5.80
N TYR A 59 -9.64 -12.19 -5.24
CA TYR A 59 -8.78 -13.09 -6.00
C TYR A 59 -9.08 -14.54 -5.65
N THR A 60 -8.90 -15.43 -6.61
CA THR A 60 -8.99 -16.88 -6.42
C THR A 60 -7.82 -17.52 -7.16
N TYR A 61 -7.05 -18.35 -6.46
CA TYR A 61 -5.95 -19.13 -7.04
C TYR A 61 -6.45 -20.47 -7.57
N ALA A 62 -5.68 -21.10 -8.47
CA ALA A 62 -5.96 -22.44 -8.99
C ALA A 62 -6.10 -23.52 -7.91
N SER A 63 -5.54 -23.31 -6.71
CA SER A 63 -5.70 -24.18 -5.54
C SER A 63 -7.06 -24.04 -4.84
N GLY A 64 -7.93 -23.14 -5.29
CA GLY A 64 -9.18 -22.77 -4.61
C GLY A 64 -8.99 -21.79 -3.45
N HIS A 65 -7.75 -21.38 -3.15
CA HIS A 65 -7.51 -20.33 -2.14
C HIS A 65 -7.96 -18.98 -2.67
N GLU A 66 -8.80 -18.27 -1.90
CA GLU A 66 -9.29 -16.95 -2.27
C GLU A 66 -9.19 -15.93 -1.13
N GLY A 67 -9.38 -14.66 -1.47
CA GLY A 67 -9.42 -13.56 -0.52
C GLY A 67 -9.56 -12.20 -1.19
N GLU A 68 -9.58 -11.16 -0.36
CA GLU A 68 -9.59 -9.78 -0.82
C GLU A 68 -8.22 -9.11 -0.65
N ALA A 69 -7.89 -8.19 -1.54
CA ALA A 69 -6.71 -7.34 -1.45
C ALA A 69 -7.03 -5.92 -1.93
N PRO A 70 -6.29 -4.90 -1.45
CA PRO A 70 -6.45 -3.54 -1.96
C PRO A 70 -5.95 -3.46 -3.42
N LEU A 71 -6.57 -2.60 -4.23
CA LEU A 71 -6.11 -2.38 -5.62
C LEU A 71 -4.72 -1.72 -5.65
N VAL A 72 -4.55 -0.71 -4.81
CA VAL A 72 -3.27 -0.06 -4.53
C VAL A 72 -3.20 0.31 -3.05
N GLY A 73 -2.01 0.55 -2.53
CA GLY A 73 -1.85 0.99 -1.15
C GLY A 73 -0.41 1.26 -0.78
N PHE A 74 -0.18 1.64 0.47
CA PHE A 74 1.17 1.83 1.00
C PHE A 74 1.26 1.49 2.49
N SER A 75 2.50 1.28 2.95
CA SER A 75 2.83 0.92 4.32
C SER A 75 4.02 1.75 4.82
N PRO A 76 3.82 2.70 5.75
CA PRO A 76 4.88 3.55 6.29
C PRO A 76 5.68 2.83 7.39
N ARG A 77 6.40 1.76 7.03
CA ARG A 77 7.16 0.96 8.00
C ARG A 77 8.35 1.73 8.58
N LYS A 78 8.88 1.23 9.70
CA LYS A 78 9.97 1.87 10.49
C LYS A 78 11.14 2.36 9.64
N ALA A 79 11.68 1.50 8.77
CA ALA A 79 12.82 1.85 7.92
C ALA A 79 12.41 2.68 6.69
N LYS A 80 11.41 2.22 5.94
CA LYS A 80 11.08 2.70 4.59
C LYS A 80 9.57 2.67 4.34
N ILE A 81 9.10 3.46 3.38
CA ILE A 81 7.70 3.39 2.92
C ILE A 81 7.64 2.38 1.77
N SER A 82 6.72 1.43 1.85
CA SER A 82 6.46 0.48 0.75
C SER A 82 5.18 0.85 0.02
N LEU A 83 5.23 0.98 -1.29
CA LEU A 83 4.12 1.24 -2.19
C LEU A 83 3.70 -0.08 -2.88
N TYR A 84 2.41 -0.35 -2.91
CA TYR A 84 1.80 -1.56 -3.48
C TYR A 84 0.94 -1.17 -4.68
N PHE A 85 1.21 -1.78 -5.84
CA PHE A 85 0.52 -1.48 -7.09
C PHE A 85 0.13 -2.76 -7.81
N SER A 86 -1.01 -2.74 -8.50
CA SER A 86 -1.38 -3.80 -9.43
C SER A 86 -0.41 -3.87 -10.61
N LEU A 87 -0.10 -5.09 -11.02
CA LEU A 87 0.83 -5.40 -12.10
C LEU A 87 0.09 -5.33 -13.43
N GLY A 88 0.46 -4.35 -14.27
CA GLY A 88 -0.10 -4.18 -15.60
C GLY A 88 0.46 -3.00 -16.37
N GLU A 89 1.15 -2.05 -15.72
CA GLU A 89 1.73 -0.89 -16.38
C GLU A 89 2.93 -1.29 -17.27
N PRO A 90 2.81 -1.19 -18.62
CA PRO A 90 3.90 -1.57 -19.52
C PRO A 90 5.13 -0.67 -19.38
N ARG A 91 4.95 0.57 -18.90
CA ARG A 91 6.03 1.55 -18.69
C ARG A 91 6.64 1.50 -17.30
N ARG A 92 6.35 0.47 -16.50
CA ARG A 92 6.81 0.36 -15.10
C ARG A 92 8.30 0.64 -14.95
N GLU A 93 9.14 0.01 -15.76
CA GLU A 93 10.60 0.17 -15.66
C GLU A 93 11.06 1.59 -15.97
N GLU A 94 10.43 2.26 -16.93
CA GLU A 94 10.75 3.65 -17.27
C GLU A 94 10.34 4.61 -16.15
N LEU A 95 9.14 4.42 -15.58
CA LEU A 95 8.63 5.23 -14.47
C LEU A 95 9.48 5.05 -13.22
N LEU A 96 9.92 3.82 -12.93
CA LEU A 96 10.79 3.51 -11.79
C LEU A 96 12.12 4.27 -11.88
N LYS A 97 12.71 4.42 -13.06
CA LYS A 97 13.94 5.21 -13.25
C LYS A 97 13.76 6.68 -12.86
N LYS A 98 12.54 7.21 -12.93
CA LYS A 98 12.19 8.60 -12.57
C LYS A 98 11.81 8.78 -11.10
N LEU A 99 11.54 7.69 -10.38
CA LEU A 99 11.04 7.72 -8.99
C LEU A 99 12.11 8.12 -7.96
N GLY A 100 13.40 8.05 -8.32
CA GLY A 100 14.52 8.28 -7.42
C GLY A 100 15.02 6.99 -6.76
N LYS A 101 15.67 7.09 -5.59
CA LYS A 101 16.27 5.93 -4.90
C LYS A 101 15.18 5.00 -4.37
N HIS A 102 15.19 3.74 -4.81
CA HIS A 102 14.19 2.76 -4.41
C HIS A 102 14.72 1.32 -4.48
N THR A 103 13.97 0.41 -3.86
CA THR A 103 14.17 -1.05 -3.99
C THR A 103 12.88 -1.69 -4.49
N THR A 104 12.98 -2.63 -5.43
CA THR A 104 11.84 -3.39 -5.94
C THR A 104 11.75 -4.75 -5.23
N GLY A 105 10.53 -5.14 -4.82
CA GLY A 105 10.26 -6.46 -4.25
C GLY A 105 9.75 -7.45 -5.28
N LYS A 106 9.23 -8.60 -4.79
CA LYS A 106 8.31 -9.45 -5.58
C LYS A 106 7.25 -8.55 -6.23
N PRO A 107 6.74 -8.90 -7.43
CA PRO A 107 6.39 -7.91 -8.47
C PRO A 107 5.30 -6.88 -8.11
N VAL A 108 4.69 -6.97 -6.92
CA VAL A 108 3.61 -6.15 -6.42
C VAL A 108 4.03 -4.94 -5.56
N PHE A 109 5.30 -4.75 -5.16
CA PHE A 109 5.67 -3.59 -4.34
C PHE A 109 7.06 -2.98 -4.58
N ILE A 110 7.18 -1.69 -4.26
CA ILE A 110 8.39 -0.85 -4.32
C ILE A 110 8.60 -0.25 -2.94
N SER A 111 9.83 -0.15 -2.45
CA SER A 111 10.13 0.63 -1.25
C SER A 111 10.99 1.84 -1.57
N ILE A 112 10.53 3.01 -1.14
CA ILE A 112 11.23 4.28 -1.26
C ILE A 112 12.02 4.54 0.03
N GLU A 113 13.21 5.11 -0.12
CA GLU A 113 14.13 5.45 0.97
C GLU A 113 13.93 6.87 1.47
#